data_AF-A0A497CRW5-F1
#
_entry.id   AF-A0A497CRW5-F1
#
_cell.length_a   1.000
_cell.length_b   1.000
_cell.length_c   1.000
_cell.angle_alpha   90.00
_cell.angle_beta   90.00
_cell.angle_gamma   90.00
#
_symmetry.space_group_name_H-M   'P 1'
#
loop_
_entity.id
_entity.type
_entity.pdbx_description
1 polymer ?
#
loop_
_entity_poly.entity_id
_entity_poly.type
_entity_poly.pdbx_seq_one_letter_code
_entity_poly.pdbx_strand_id
1 'polypeptide(L)'
;TGMNIMDTTAGFVCWSRKVLETINLDKVKFVGYAFQIEMKYTAVKLGFKVVEVPIIFTDRTEGESKMNKSIFREAVLGVVQLRMRGMFGKIRPVKSI
;
A
#
# COMPACT_ATOMS: atom_id res chain seq x y z
N THR A 1 -5.85 6.58 -6.89
CA THR A 1 -4.44 6.72 -6.45
C THR A 1 -3.57 7.48 -7.44
N GLY A 2 -3.84 7.43 -8.75
CA GLY A 2 -3.01 8.10 -9.78
C GLY A 2 -1.69 7.35 -10.06
N MET A 3 -1.57 6.11 -9.58
CA MET A 3 -0.47 5.21 -9.89
C MET A 3 -0.83 4.37 -11.12
N ASN A 4 0.16 4.03 -11.94
CA ASN A 4 -0.01 3.09 -13.03
C ASN A 4 0.12 1.63 -12.51
N ILE A 5 -0.80 1.23 -11.64
CA ILE A 5 -0.90 -0.11 -11.02
C ILE A 5 -2.38 -0.48 -11.03
N MET A 6 -2.72 -1.67 -11.52
CA MET A 6 -4.11 -2.15 -11.58
C MET A 6 -4.61 -2.64 -10.22
N ASP A 7 -3.82 -3.42 -9.49
CA ASP A 7 -4.19 -3.95 -8.17
C ASP A 7 -3.36 -3.34 -7.03
N THR A 8 -3.90 -2.27 -6.45
CA THR A 8 -3.31 -1.62 -5.27
C THR A 8 -3.58 -2.36 -3.96
N THR A 9 -4.48 -3.34 -3.96
CA THR A 9 -4.93 -4.07 -2.76
C THR A 9 -4.29 -5.46 -2.62
N ALA A 10 -3.61 -5.97 -3.64
CA ALA A 10 -2.95 -7.27 -3.61
C ALA A 10 -2.08 -7.45 -2.35
N GLY A 11 -2.33 -8.54 -1.62
CA GLY A 11 -1.57 -8.91 -0.42
C GLY A 11 -0.36 -9.81 -0.70
N PHE A 12 -0.28 -10.41 -1.89
CA PHE A 12 0.87 -11.22 -2.31
C PHE A 12 1.84 -10.35 -3.11
N VAL A 13 2.88 -9.85 -2.46
CA VAL A 13 3.82 -8.88 -3.02
C VAL A 13 5.24 -9.23 -2.58
N CYS A 14 6.18 -9.22 -3.52
CA CYS A 14 7.60 -9.30 -3.22
C CYS A 14 8.19 -7.88 -3.08
N TRP A 15 8.87 -7.63 -1.97
CA TRP A 15 9.55 -6.36 -1.70
C TRP A 15 11.05 -6.58 -1.66
N SER A 16 11.81 -5.69 -2.33
CA SER A 16 13.24 -5.68 -2.12
C SER A 16 13.56 -5.05 -0.76
N ARG A 17 14.63 -5.54 -0.12
CA ARG A 17 15.13 -5.00 1.15
C ARG A 17 15.28 -3.48 1.11
N LYS A 18 15.91 -2.97 0.03
CA LYS A 18 16.15 -1.54 -0.18
C LYS A 18 14.87 -0.72 -0.12
N VAL A 19 13.76 -1.21 -0.69
CA VAL A 19 12.48 -0.49 -0.66
C VAL A 19 11.97 -0.39 0.78
N LEU A 20 11.96 -1.51 1.51
CA LEU A 20 11.48 -1.54 2.90
C LEU A 20 12.31 -0.66 3.83
N GLU A 21 13.64 -0.64 3.66
CA GLU A 21 14.55 0.24 4.44
C GLU A 21 14.39 1.72 4.11
N THR A 22 13.90 2.05 2.90
CA THR A 22 13.69 3.44 2.48
C THR A 22 12.37 3.98 3.03
N ILE A 23 11.34 3.15 3.10
CA ILE A 23 10.01 3.54 3.57
C ILE A 23 10.03 3.75 5.09
N ASN A 24 9.47 4.87 5.56
CA ASN A 24 9.25 5.07 6.99
C ASN A 24 8.02 4.28 7.45
N LEU A 25 8.25 3.05 7.90
CA LEU A 25 7.20 2.13 8.35
C LEU A 25 6.42 2.67 9.55
N ASP A 26 7.04 3.44 10.45
CA ASP A 26 6.37 4.08 11.60
C ASP A 26 5.38 5.18 11.19
N LYS A 27 5.44 5.64 9.93
CA LYS A 27 4.53 6.65 9.37
C LYS A 27 3.42 6.02 8.52
N VAL A 28 3.37 4.70 8.39
CA VAL A 28 2.25 3.97 7.79
C VAL A 28 1.10 3.99 8.79
N LYS A 29 -0.06 4.48 8.36
CA LYS A 29 -1.22 4.70 9.22
C LYS A 29 -2.35 3.71 8.95
N PHE A 30 -2.39 3.14 7.76
CA PHE A 30 -3.45 2.22 7.38
C PHE A 30 -3.25 0.88 8.08
N VAL A 31 -4.35 0.28 8.51
CA VAL A 31 -4.39 -1.00 9.22
C VAL A 31 -5.18 -2.02 8.38
N GLY A 32 -5.03 -3.30 8.69
CA GLY A 32 -5.74 -4.38 7.98
C GLY A 32 -5.21 -4.54 6.56
N TYR A 33 -6.07 -4.78 5.57
CA TYR A 33 -5.63 -4.93 4.16
C TYR A 33 -5.23 -3.60 3.51
N ALA A 34 -5.71 -2.47 4.05
CA ALA A 34 -5.57 -1.17 3.43
C ALA A 34 -4.12 -0.68 3.40
N PHE A 35 -3.26 -1.13 4.34
CA PHE A 35 -1.83 -0.78 4.35
C PHE A 35 -1.10 -1.11 3.05
N GLN A 36 -1.58 -2.12 2.30
CA GLN A 36 -1.03 -2.47 0.99
C GLN A 36 -1.09 -1.28 0.01
N ILE A 37 -2.17 -0.51 0.07
CA ILE A 37 -2.37 0.69 -0.74
C ILE A 37 -1.35 1.77 -0.34
N GLU A 38 -1.17 2.00 0.97
CA GLU A 38 -0.22 3.01 1.49
C GLU A 38 1.23 2.65 1.18
N MET A 39 1.59 1.37 1.30
CA MET A 39 2.92 0.86 0.97
C MET A 39 3.25 1.04 -0.51
N LYS A 40 2.38 0.59 -1.42
CA LYS A 40 2.56 0.75 -2.87
C LYS A 40 2.60 2.24 -3.27
N TYR A 41 1.71 3.05 -2.72
CA TYR A 41 1.70 4.50 -2.97
C TYR A 41 2.98 5.19 -2.52
N THR A 42 3.44 4.86 -1.31
CA THR A 42 4.69 5.40 -0.78
C THR A 42 5.88 5.00 -1.64
N ALA A 43 5.96 3.73 -2.05
CA ALA A 43 7.04 3.24 -2.92
C ALA A 43 7.09 3.99 -4.27
N VAL A 44 5.93 4.15 -4.93
CA VAL A 44 5.84 4.92 -6.18
C VAL A 44 6.22 6.39 -5.97
N LYS A 45 5.79 7.01 -4.86
CA LYS A 45 6.14 8.40 -4.54
C LYS A 45 7.61 8.61 -4.21
N LEU A 46 8.28 7.59 -3.70
CA LEU A 46 9.73 7.58 -3.48
C LEU A 46 10.53 7.21 -4.74
N GLY A 47 9.86 7.02 -5.89
CA GLY A 47 10.51 6.78 -7.19
C GLY A 47 10.87 5.33 -7.46
N PHE A 48 10.40 4.38 -6.66
CA PHE A 48 10.63 2.95 -6.93
C PHE A 48 9.75 2.44 -8.06
N LYS A 49 10.30 1.51 -8.85
CA LYS A 49 9.57 0.80 -9.89
C LYS A 49 8.69 -0.28 -9.27
N VAL A 50 7.43 -0.33 -9.70
CA VAL A 50 6.48 -1.39 -9.36
C VAL A 50 6.11 -2.12 -10.65
N VAL A 51 6.07 -3.45 -10.60
CA VAL A 51 5.70 -4.32 -11.72
C VAL A 51 4.63 -5.29 -11.24
N GLU A 52 3.60 -5.50 -12.06
CA GLU A 52 2.55 -6.46 -11.78
C GLU A 52 2.85 -7.78 -12.50
N VAL A 53 2.74 -8.88 -11.77
CA VAL A 53 2.90 -10.24 -12.30
C VAL A 53 1.55 -10.94 -12.15
N PRO A 54 0.90 -11.38 -13.25
CA PRO A 54 -0.38 -12.07 -13.18
C PRO A 54 -0.28 -13.38 -12.39
N ILE A 55 -1.27 -13.64 -11.55
CA ILE A 55 -1.42 -14.90 -10.81
C ILE A 55 -2.85 -15.41 -10.94
N ILE A 56 -3.03 -16.72 -10.75
CA ILE A 56 -4.36 -17.30 -10.53
C ILE A 56 -4.64 -17.21 -9.04
N PHE A 57 -5.67 -16.45 -8.66
CA PHE A 57 -6.14 -16.36 -7.29
C PHE A 57 -7.27 -17.36 -7.08
N THR A 58 -7.09 -18.31 -6.17
CA THR A 58 -8.10 -19.31 -5.82
C THR A 58 -8.78 -18.93 -4.52
N ASP A 59 -10.10 -19.08 -4.46
CA ASP A 59 -10.85 -18.81 -3.24
C ASP A 59 -10.45 -19.76 -2.10
N ARG A 60 -10.44 -19.21 -0.88
CA ARG A 60 -10.22 -20.00 0.34
C ARG A 60 -11.45 -20.87 0.59
N THR A 61 -11.24 -22.15 0.87
CA THR A 61 -12.33 -23.10 1.15
C THR A 61 -12.74 -23.16 2.62
N GLU A 62 -11.88 -22.68 3.52
CA GLU A 62 -12.08 -22.80 4.97
C GLU A 62 -11.97 -21.45 5.70
N GLY A 63 -12.69 -21.29 6.81
CA GLY A 63 -12.63 -20.16 7.74
C GLY A 63 -13.40 -18.88 7.33
N GLU A 64 -13.61 -17.98 8.30
CA GLU A 64 -14.40 -16.75 8.11
C GLU A 64 -13.54 -15.53 7.72
N SER A 65 -14.14 -14.63 6.93
CA SER A 65 -13.52 -13.36 6.55
C SER A 65 -13.31 -12.46 7.77
N LYS A 66 -12.09 -11.94 7.92
CA LYS A 66 -11.75 -10.94 8.95
C LYS A 66 -12.12 -9.50 8.52
N MET A 67 -12.74 -9.32 7.36
CA MET A 67 -13.10 -7.98 6.85
C MET A 67 -14.47 -7.53 7.37
N ASN A 68 -14.55 -6.29 7.84
CA ASN A 68 -15.80 -5.65 8.23
C ASN A 68 -16.00 -4.31 7.49
N LYS A 69 -17.24 -3.80 7.49
CA LYS A 69 -17.62 -2.55 6.80
C LYS A 69 -16.94 -1.30 7.39
N SER A 70 -16.50 -1.34 8.65
CA SER A 70 -15.80 -0.22 9.29
C SER A 70 -14.42 0.00 8.68
N ILE A 71 -13.65 -1.09 8.53
CA ILE A 71 -12.30 -1.08 7.94
C ILE A 71 -12.35 -0.53 6.52
N PHE A 72 -13.37 -0.89 5.74
CA PHE A 72 -13.54 -0.38 4.38
C PHE A 72 -13.75 1.15 4.35
N ARG A 73 -14.61 1.68 5.22
CA ARG A 73 -14.88 3.13 5.29
C ARG A 73 -13.65 3.93 5.70
N GLU A 74 -12.90 3.42 6.68
CA GLU A 74 -11.63 4.01 7.12
C GLU A 74 -10.60 4.03 6.00
N ALA A 75 -10.50 2.94 5.22
CA ALA A 75 -9.60 2.86 4.08
C ALA A 75 -9.93 3.92 3.01
N VAL A 76 -11.22 4.12 2.69
CA VAL A 76 -11.64 5.13 1.70
C VAL A 76 -11.22 6.55 2.12
N LEU A 77 -11.49 6.93 3.37
CA LEU A 77 -11.08 8.24 3.92
C LEU A 77 -9.55 8.36 3.99
N GLY A 78 -8.89 7.28 4.40
CA GLY A 78 -7.44 7.18 4.45
C GLY A 78 -6.81 7.47 3.09
N VAL A 79 -7.36 6.92 1.99
CA VAL A 79 -6.80 7.11 0.63
C VAL A 79 -6.81 8.58 0.21
N VAL A 80 -7.83 9.34 0.59
CA VAL A 80 -7.90 10.79 0.32
C VAL A 80 -6.79 11.52 1.10
N GLN A 81 -6.62 11.20 2.39
CA GLN A 81 -5.56 11.77 3.22
C GLN A 81 -4.16 11.42 2.71
N LEU A 82 -3.96 10.17 2.28
CA LEU A 82 -2.72 9.67 1.71
C LEU A 82 -2.35 10.44 0.44
N ARG A 83 -3.33 10.67 -0.44
CA ARG A 83 -3.12 11.47 -1.64
C ARG A 83 -2.73 12.90 -1.30
N MET A 84 -3.37 13.53 -0.31
CA MET A 84 -2.98 14.86 0.17
C MET A 84 -1.54 14.88 0.69
N ARG A 85 -1.14 13.92 1.55
CA ARG A 85 0.24 13.80 2.05
C ARG A 85 1.26 13.70 0.90
N GLY A 86 0.94 12.93 -0.13
CA GLY A 86 1.77 12.81 -1.34
C GLY A 86 1.87 14.09 -2.15
N MET A 87 0.80 14.90 -2.23
CA MET A 87 0.81 16.19 -2.94
C MET A 87 1.62 17.26 -2.17
N PHE A 88 1.58 17.24 -0.83
CA PHE A 88 2.32 18.20 0.01
C PHE A 88 3.78 17.80 0.30
N GLY A 89 4.35 16.82 -0.43
CA GLY A 89 5.75 16.42 -0.26
C GLY A 89 6.10 15.86 1.14
N LYS A 90 5.10 15.32 1.85
CA LYS A 90 5.25 14.78 3.21
C LYS A 90 5.68 13.30 3.23
N ILE A 91 5.84 12.68 2.07
CA ILE A 91 6.39 11.32 1.92
C ILE A 91 7.88 11.49 1.63
N ARG A 92 8.73 11.09 2.58
CA ARG A 92 10.19 11.23 2.51
C ARG A 92 10.86 9.92 2.95
N PRO A 93 12.04 9.59 2.41
CA PRO A 93 12.74 8.38 2.80
C PRO A 93 13.35 8.50 4.20
N VAL A 94 13.53 7.36 4.90
CA VAL A 94 14.20 7.32 6.23
C VAL A 94 15.69 7.59 6.11
N LYS A 95 16.32 7.09 5.06
CA LYS A 95 17.72 7.32 4.70
C LYS A 95 17.80 7.91 3.30
N SER A 96 18.69 8.88 3.08
CA SER A 96 19.05 9.30 1.73
C SER A 96 19.65 8.10 1.00
N ILE A 97 19.03 7.72 -0.13
CA ILE A 97 19.51 6.66 -1.03
C ILE A 97 20.86 7.07 -1.64
#